data_AF-A0A969C4R9-F1
#
_entry.id   AF-A0A969C4R9-F1
#
_cell.length_a   1.000
_cell.length_b   1.000
_cell.length_c   1.000
_cell.angle_alpha   90.00
_cell.angle_beta   90.00
_cell.angle_gamma   90.00
#
_symmetry.space_group_name_H-M   'P 1'
#
loop_
_entity.id
_entity.type
_entity.pdbx_description
1 polymer ?
#
loop_
_entity_poly.entity_id
_entity_poly.type
_entity_poly.pdbx_seq_one_letter_code
_entity_poly.pdbx_strand_id
1 'polypeptide(L)'
;MSPAVLRTNGFFSPEGCGIIYLSERARTRIEPTLVGWISVETPWDFDDYEQNWKANALAWETGTGGSSLFYGMEQSLKILNEIGAEKIQIYLEELTDKLCELLLSKIIS
;
A
#
# COMPACT_ATOMS: atom_id res chain seq x y z
N MET A 1 12.63 -7.98 -0.37
CA MET A 1 11.19 -7.91 -0.73
C MET A 1 10.83 -6.42 -0.74
N SER A 2 10.62 -5.81 -1.90
CA SER A 2 10.39 -4.35 -2.00
C SER A 2 8.92 -4.11 -2.36
N PRO A 3 8.10 -3.54 -1.47
CA PRO A 3 6.83 -2.95 -1.86
C PRO A 3 7.07 -1.58 -2.54
N ALA A 4 6.12 -1.13 -3.37
CA ALA A 4 5.96 0.25 -3.85
C ALA A 4 4.57 0.75 -3.41
N VAL A 5 4.06 1.95 -3.74
CA VAL A 5 2.96 2.60 -3.00
C VAL A 5 1.73 3.02 -3.86
N LEU A 6 0.52 2.41 -3.71
CA LEU A 6 -0.77 2.93 -4.24
C LEU A 6 -2.00 2.62 -3.34
N ARG A 7 -2.85 3.65 -3.09
CA ARG A 7 -4.14 3.85 -2.35
C ARG A 7 -4.58 2.93 -1.17
N THR A 8 -5.17 3.54 -0.12
CA THR A 8 -5.14 3.14 1.32
C THR A 8 -6.47 3.04 2.10
N ASN A 9 -7.64 2.83 1.49
CA ASN A 9 -8.84 2.65 2.33
C ASN A 9 -8.77 1.32 3.11
N GLY A 10 -8.35 1.39 4.37
CA GLY A 10 -8.21 0.25 5.29
C GLY A 10 -7.09 0.39 6.34
N PHE A 11 -6.11 1.30 6.14
CA PHE A 11 -4.91 1.37 6.99
C PHE A 11 -4.87 2.52 7.99
N PHE A 12 -5.95 3.31 8.15
CA PHE A 12 -5.91 4.57 8.92
C PHE A 12 -4.78 5.52 8.48
N SER A 13 -4.41 5.45 7.20
CA SER A 13 -3.28 6.18 6.62
C SER A 13 -3.74 7.51 6.02
N PRO A 14 -2.87 8.54 5.91
CA PRO A 14 -3.20 9.76 5.20
C PRO A 14 -3.64 9.51 3.75
N GLU A 15 -4.59 10.29 3.26
CA GLU A 15 -4.99 10.23 1.86
C GLU A 15 -3.81 10.58 0.94
N GLY A 16 -3.69 9.87 -0.19
CA GLY A 16 -2.66 10.13 -1.21
C GLY A 16 -1.42 9.25 -1.12
N CYS A 17 -1.36 8.29 -0.20
CA CYS A 17 -0.34 7.25 -0.15
C CYS A 17 -0.98 5.85 -0.21
N GLY A 18 -0.22 4.80 -0.51
CA GLY A 18 -0.65 3.42 -0.30
C GLY A 18 0.41 2.36 -0.49
N ILE A 19 0.07 1.10 -0.76
CA ILE A 19 1.06 0.02 -0.90
C ILE A 19 0.66 -0.91 -2.03
N ILE A 20 1.56 -1.14 -2.98
CA ILE A 20 1.58 -2.24 -3.92
C ILE A 20 2.63 -3.27 -3.51
N TYR A 21 2.23 -4.53 -3.59
CA TYR A 21 3.14 -5.66 -3.50
C TYR A 21 3.28 -6.29 -4.88
N LEU A 22 4.52 -6.41 -5.36
CA LEU A 22 4.83 -7.08 -6.62
C LEU A 22 5.62 -8.35 -6.34
N SER A 23 4.99 -9.50 -6.59
CA SER A 23 5.67 -10.79 -6.54
C SER A 23 6.75 -10.91 -7.62
N GLU A 24 7.81 -11.67 -7.35
CA GLU A 24 8.87 -12.00 -8.32
C GLU A 24 8.32 -12.41 -9.70
N ARG A 25 7.33 -13.31 -9.71
CA ARG A 25 6.67 -13.80 -10.93
C ARG A 25 5.94 -12.69 -11.70
N ALA A 26 5.36 -11.73 -11.00
CA ALA A 26 4.68 -10.61 -11.63
C ALA A 26 5.70 -9.62 -12.22
N ARG A 27 6.81 -9.38 -11.53
CA ARG A 27 7.87 -8.47 -11.97
C ARG A 27 8.51 -8.89 -13.29
N THR A 28 8.56 -10.19 -13.60
CA THR A 28 9.11 -10.70 -14.87
C THR A 28 8.11 -10.68 -16.02
N ARG A 29 6.85 -10.29 -15.78
CA ARG A 29 5.75 -10.36 -16.76
C ARG A 29 5.07 -9.02 -17.00
N ILE A 30 5.26 -8.06 -16.11
CA ILE A 30 4.60 -6.76 -16.14
C ILE A 30 5.69 -5.72 -16.19
N GLU A 31 5.63 -4.86 -17.20
CA GLU A 31 6.52 -3.72 -17.33
C GLU A 31 5.94 -2.50 -16.59
N PRO A 32 6.79 -1.65 -15.99
CA PRO A 32 6.36 -0.37 -15.45
C PRO A 32 5.77 0.53 -16.54
N THR A 33 4.55 1.03 -16.34
CA THR A 33 3.88 1.93 -17.30
C THR A 33 3.83 3.38 -16.84
N LEU A 34 3.71 3.62 -15.53
CA LEU A 34 3.70 4.96 -14.93
C LEU A 34 5.06 5.26 -14.29
N VAL A 35 6.03 5.63 -15.12
CA VAL A 35 7.44 5.84 -14.75
C VAL A 35 7.82 7.31 -14.69
N GLY A 36 8.94 7.60 -14.03
CA GLY A 36 9.62 8.88 -14.15
C GLY A 36 11.04 8.80 -13.59
N TRP A 37 11.58 9.95 -13.18
CA TRP A 37 13.03 10.09 -12.98
C TRP A 37 13.62 9.15 -11.92
N ILE A 38 12.84 8.71 -10.93
CA ILE A 38 13.31 7.78 -9.89
C ILE A 38 13.15 6.30 -10.24
N SER A 39 12.51 5.97 -11.37
CA SER A 39 12.21 4.60 -11.79
C SER A 39 13.43 3.85 -12.35
N VAL A 40 14.46 4.59 -12.81
CA VAL A 40 15.69 4.08 -13.45
C VAL A 40 16.81 3.82 -12.44
N GLU A 41 17.82 3.03 -12.82
CA GLU A 41 18.94 2.65 -11.94
C GLU A 41 19.76 3.85 -11.42
N THR A 42 19.96 4.87 -12.25
CA THR A 42 20.79 6.05 -11.94
C THR A 42 20.01 7.35 -12.13
N PRO A 43 19.05 7.67 -11.22
CA PRO A 43 18.14 8.83 -11.35
C PRO A 43 18.79 10.21 -11.53
N TRP A 44 20.08 10.32 -11.19
CA TRP A 44 20.84 11.58 -11.23
C TRP A 44 21.78 11.68 -12.43
N ASP A 45 21.88 10.62 -13.24
CA ASP A 45 22.56 10.68 -14.53
C ASP A 45 21.54 11.12 -15.58
N PHE A 46 21.52 12.42 -15.86
CA PHE A 46 20.59 13.02 -16.82
C PHE A 46 21.05 12.88 -18.28
N ASP A 47 22.29 12.43 -18.50
CA ASP A 47 22.87 12.28 -19.84
C ASP A 47 22.64 10.86 -20.41
N ASP A 48 22.32 9.89 -19.55
CA ASP A 48 21.94 8.53 -19.95
C ASP A 48 20.42 8.40 -20.15
N TYR A 49 20.01 8.34 -21.41
CA TYR A 49 18.60 8.23 -21.83
C TYR A 49 18.11 6.79 -21.98
N GLU A 50 18.99 5.78 -21.98
CA GLU A 50 18.64 4.37 -22.22
C GLU A 50 18.81 3.50 -20.97
N GLN A 51 18.72 4.13 -19.79
CA GLN A 51 18.86 3.45 -18.51
C GLN A 51 17.83 2.33 -18.32
N ASN A 52 18.31 1.23 -17.73
CA ASN A 52 17.43 0.16 -17.30
C ASN A 52 16.52 0.62 -16.14
N TRP A 53 15.36 -0.01 -16.05
CA TRP A 53 14.51 0.10 -14.88
C TRP A 53 15.15 -0.55 -13.66
N LYS A 54 14.88 -0.02 -12.47
CA LYS A 54 15.28 -0.67 -11.23
C LYS A 54 14.76 -2.11 -11.20
N ALA A 55 15.62 -3.04 -10.78
CA ALA A 55 15.27 -4.46 -10.71
C ALA A 55 14.23 -4.82 -9.63
N ASN A 56 13.68 -3.85 -8.89
CA ASN A 56 12.72 -4.04 -7.81
C ASN A 56 11.46 -3.18 -8.03
N ALA A 57 10.51 -3.23 -7.08
CA ALA A 57 9.24 -2.52 -7.22
C ALA A 57 9.38 -0.98 -7.31
N LEU A 58 10.54 -0.41 -6.96
CA LEU A 58 10.77 1.03 -7.07
C LEU A 58 10.76 1.52 -8.53
N ALA A 59 10.85 0.63 -9.52
CA ALA A 59 10.63 0.99 -10.91
C ALA A 59 9.19 1.48 -11.20
N TRP A 60 8.22 1.19 -10.31
CA TRP A 60 6.84 1.66 -10.40
C TRP A 60 6.58 2.97 -9.64
N GLU A 61 7.63 3.57 -9.05
CA GLU A 61 7.53 4.90 -8.44
C GLU A 61 7.89 5.96 -9.48
N THR A 62 7.03 6.96 -9.64
CA THR A 62 7.12 7.92 -10.77
C THR A 62 8.04 9.10 -10.47
N GLY A 63 8.08 9.60 -9.23
CA GLY A 63 8.81 10.82 -8.92
C GLY A 63 8.82 11.14 -7.44
N THR A 64 9.05 12.41 -7.11
CA THR A 64 9.13 12.84 -5.72
C THR A 64 7.81 12.60 -4.99
N GLY A 65 7.80 11.59 -4.12
CA GLY A 65 6.63 11.26 -3.30
C GLY A 65 6.41 12.27 -2.16
N GLY A 66 5.19 12.31 -1.64
CA GLY A 66 4.84 13.13 -0.47
C GLY A 66 5.46 12.56 0.81
N SER A 67 6.66 13.00 1.19
CA SER A 67 7.39 12.45 2.35
C SER A 67 6.58 12.48 3.66
N SER A 68 5.80 13.54 3.89
CA SER A 68 4.92 13.65 5.05
C SER A 68 3.85 12.54 5.10
N LEU A 69 3.31 12.14 3.94
CA LEU A 69 2.33 11.07 3.83
C LEU A 69 2.97 9.72 4.18
N PHE A 70 4.22 9.49 3.78
CA PHE A 70 4.95 8.27 4.12
C PHE A 70 5.18 8.12 5.62
N TYR A 71 5.54 9.21 6.31
CA TYR A 71 5.65 9.19 7.77
C TYR A 71 4.30 8.94 8.44
N GLY A 72 3.21 9.54 7.95
CA GLY A 72 1.88 9.24 8.47
C GLY A 72 1.51 7.77 8.29
N MET A 73 1.74 7.20 7.10
CA MET A 73 1.50 5.79 6.82
C MET A 73 2.34 4.86 7.71
N GLU A 74 3.60 5.20 7.94
CA GLU A 74 4.48 4.45 8.83
C GLU A 74 3.89 4.34 10.24
N GLN A 75 3.38 5.45 10.80
CA GLN A 75 2.76 5.43 12.13
C GLN A 75 1.47 4.62 12.16
N SER A 76 0.63 4.73 11.13
CA SER A 76 -0.59 3.93 11.05
C SER A 76 -0.29 2.43 10.99
N LEU A 77 0.75 2.03 10.23
CA LEU A 77 1.20 0.63 10.18
C LEU A 77 1.79 0.15 11.50
N LYS A 78 2.49 1.00 12.26
CA LYS A 78 2.99 0.66 13.61
C LYS A 78 1.83 0.33 14.54
N ILE A 79 0.81 1.18 14.59
CA ILE A 79 -0.39 0.95 15.41
C ILE A 79 -1.07 -0.38 15.04
N LEU A 80 -1.26 -0.63 13.75
CA LEU A 80 -1.87 -1.88 13.28
C LEU A 80 -1.04 -3.11 13.66
N ASN A 81 0.29 -3.04 13.55
CA ASN A 81 1.17 -4.14 13.93
C ASN A 81 1.24 -4.35 15.45
N GLU A 82 1.22 -3.27 16.25
CA GLU A 82 1.18 -3.34 17.71
C GLU A 82 -0.07 -4.04 18.23
N ILE A 83 -1.23 -3.77 17.61
CA ILE A 83 -2.49 -4.45 17.95
C ILE A 83 -2.47 -5.90 17.43
N GLY A 84 -2.05 -6.08 16.18
CA GLY A 84 -2.01 -7.35 15.48
C GLY A 84 -3.28 -7.64 14.67
N ALA A 85 -3.10 -8.12 13.44
CA ALA A 85 -4.19 -8.35 12.48
C ALA A 85 -5.24 -9.37 12.99
N GLU A 86 -4.82 -10.41 13.69
CA GLU A 86 -5.71 -11.44 14.23
C GLU A 86 -6.70 -10.86 15.25
N LYS A 87 -6.23 -10.02 16.18
CA LYS A 87 -7.09 -9.38 17.18
C LYS A 87 -8.08 -8.41 16.53
N ILE A 88 -7.61 -7.65 15.54
CA ILE A 88 -8.46 -6.74 14.77
C ILE A 88 -9.55 -7.53 14.05
N GLN A 89 -9.19 -8.65 13.41
CA GLN A 89 -10.13 -9.51 12.70
C GLN A 89 -11.21 -10.04 13.64
N ILE A 90 -10.83 -10.67 14.76
CA ILE A 90 -11.78 -11.23 15.74
C ILE A 90 -12.76 -10.16 16.22
N TYR A 91 -12.24 -8.97 16.56
CA TYR A 91 -13.08 -7.87 17.04
C TYR A 91 -14.06 -7.36 15.96
N LEU A 92 -13.62 -7.27 14.71
CA LEU A 92 -14.48 -6.87 13.58
C LEU A 92 -15.57 -7.92 13.30
N GLU A 93 -15.25 -9.21 13.42
CA GLU A 93 -16.22 -10.30 13.31
C GLU A 93 -17.28 -10.20 14.42
N GLU A 94 -16.87 -10.06 15.69
CA GLU A 94 -17.79 -9.89 16.83
C GLU A 94 -18.74 -8.69 16.67
N LEU A 95 -18.21 -7.54 16.21
CA LEU A 95 -19.02 -6.35 15.95
C LEU A 95 -20.02 -6.58 14.82
N THR A 96 -19.60 -7.28 13.78
CA THR A 96 -20.44 -7.58 12.61
C THR A 96 -21.56 -8.54 13.00
N ASP A 97 -21.26 -9.59 13.76
CA ASP A 97 -22.24 -10.54 14.28
C ASP A 97 -23.29 -9.82 15.14
N LYS A 98 -22.84 -8.98 16.07
CA LYS A 98 -23.73 -8.17 16.92
C LYS A 98 -24.61 -7.23 16.09
N LEU A 99 -24.07 -6.61 15.05
CA LEU A 99 -24.85 -5.75 14.16
C LEU A 99 -25.94 -6.56 13.44
N CYS A 100 -25.60 -7.73 12.92
CA CYS A 100 -26.55 -8.64 12.26
C CYS A 100 -27.69 -9.06 13.21
N GLU A 101 -27.38 -9.46 14.44
CA GLU A 101 -28.38 -9.82 15.46
C GLU A 101 -29.35 -8.67 15.76
N LEU A 102 -28.82 -7.46 15.94
CA LEU A 102 -29.63 -6.27 16.21
C LEU A 102 -30.56 -5.94 15.05
N LEU A 103 -30.08 -6.04 13.81
CA LEU A 103 -30.91 -5.80 12.63
C LEU A 103 -32.04 -6.84 12.51
N LEU A 104 -31.74 -8.13 12.74
CA LEU A 104 -32.75 -9.19 12.73
C LEU A 104 -33.82 -8.97 13.80
N SER A 105 -33.41 -8.58 15.02
CA SER A 105 -34.36 -8.31 16.11
C SER A 105 -35.36 -7.19 15.81
N LYS A 106 -34.97 -6.21 14.96
CA LYS A 106 -35.82 -5.09 14.54
C LYS A 106 -36.72 -5.41 13.34
N ILE A 107 -36.37 -6.44 12.57
CA ILE A 107 -37.18 -6.89 11.42
C ILE A 107 -38.31 -7.82 11.89
N ILE A 108 -38.09 -8.53 13.00
CA ILE A 108 -39.04 -9.52 13.55
C ILE A 108 -40.02 -8.88 14.57
N SER A 109 -39.73 -7.65 15.05
CA SER A 109 -40.63 -6.84 15.89
C SER A 109 -41.61 -6.02 15.06
#